data_AF-A0A0R2ND34-F1
#
_entry.id   AF-A0A0R2ND34-F1
#
_cell.length_a   1.000
_cell.length_b   1.000
_cell.length_c   1.000
_cell.angle_alpha   90.00
_cell.angle_beta   90.00
_cell.angle_gamma   90.00
#
_symmetry.space_group_name_H-M   'P 1'
#
loop_
_entity.id
_entity.type
_entity.pdbx_description
1 polymer ?
#
loop_
_entity_poly.entity_id
_entity_poly.type
_entity_poly.pdbx_seq_one_letter_code
_entity_poly.pdbx_strand_id
1 'polypeptide(L)' 'MEPSGIRLIELAHYFGVTPEYLLGINNDPKNNGTRIIFESLNDYQKKDLCIICQEWLLSSK' A
#
# COMPACT_ATOMS: atom_id res chain seq x y z
N MET A 1 -16.31 18.27 11.67
CA MET A 1 -14.94 18.39 12.22
C MET A 1 -14.00 17.94 11.13
N GLU A 2 -13.13 18.81 10.63
CA GLU A 2 -12.08 18.37 9.71
C GLU A 2 -11.09 17.48 10.48
N PRO A 3 -10.55 16.41 9.86
CA PRO A 3 -9.50 15.63 10.50
C PRO A 3 -8.32 16.53 10.81
N SER A 4 -7.83 16.50 12.05
CA SER A 4 -6.69 17.33 12.43
C SER A 4 -5.45 16.89 11.65
N GLY A 5 -4.70 17.85 11.10
CA GLY A 5 -3.44 17.55 10.40
C GLY A 5 -2.45 16.75 11.27
N ILE A 6 -2.55 16.88 12.59
CA ILE A 6 -1.79 16.07 13.56
C ILE A 6 -2.09 14.58 13.38
N ARG A 7 -3.37 14.21 13.25
CA ARG A 7 -3.73 12.79 13.10
C ARG A 7 -3.24 12.20 11.79
N LEU A 8 -3.24 13.00 10.73
CA LEU A 8 -2.67 12.59 9.44
C LEU A 8 -1.17 12.31 9.57
N ILE A 9 -0.42 13.16 10.28
CA ILE A 9 1.02 12.97 10.52
C ILE A 9 1.29 11.70 11.34
N GLU A 10 0.52 11.47 12.42
CA GLU A 10 0.64 10.26 13.24
C GLU A 10 0.39 8.99 12.43
N LEU A 11 -0.65 8.98 11.59
CA LEU A 11 -0.97 7.86 10.73
C LEU A 11 0.11 7.61 9.68
N ALA A 12 0.63 8.67 9.06
CA ALA A 12 1.71 8.57 8.09
C ALA A 12 2.93 7.89 8.71
N HIS A 13 3.33 8.32 9.90
CA HIS A 13 4.44 7.71 10.64
C HIS A 13 4.16 6.25 11.01
N TYR A 14 2.96 5.92 11.50
CA TYR A 14 2.59 4.55 11.87
C TYR A 14 2.71 3.57 10.70
N PHE A 15 2.26 3.97 9.51
CA PHE A 15 2.32 3.14 8.30
C PHE A 15 3.65 3.23 7.55
N GLY A 16 4.58 4.09 7.97
CA GLY A 16 5.86 4.30 7.30
C GLY A 16 5.73 4.95 5.92
N VAL A 17 4.72 5.83 5.75
CA VAL A 17 4.44 6.55 4.49
C VAL A 17 4.42 8.05 4.74
N THR A 18 4.34 8.86 3.68
CA THR A 18 4.21 10.32 3.82
C THR A 18 2.74 10.73 3.98
N PRO A 19 2.43 11.88 4.62
CA PRO A 19 1.07 12.43 4.66
C PRO A 19 0.42 12.54 3.28
N GLU A 20 1.21 12.92 2.27
CA GLU A 20 0.80 13.07 0.87
C GLU A 20 0.40 11.72 0.24
N TYR A 21 1.03 10.62 0.67
CA TYR A 21 0.66 9.26 0.26
C TYR A 21 -0.75 8.93 0.77
N LEU A 22 -1.02 9.23 2.04
CA LEU A 22 -2.34 8.97 2.65
C LEU A 22 -3.44 9.86 2.06
N LEU A 23 -3.09 11.09 1.68
CA LEU A 23 -4.02 12.02 1.02
C LEU A 23 -4.20 11.72 -0.48
N GLY A 24 -3.44 10.78 -1.04
CA GLY A 24 -3.49 10.48 -2.47
C GLY A 24 -3.03 11.64 -3.37
N ILE A 25 -2.32 12.62 -2.81
CA ILE A 25 -1.80 13.79 -3.53
C ILE A 25 -0.36 13.60 -4.00
N ASN A 26 0.22 12.42 -3.74
CA ASN A 26 1.51 12.03 -4.29
C ASN A 26 1.41 11.84 -5.81
N ASN A 27 1.75 12.90 -6.54
CA ASN A 27 1.88 12.91 -8.00
C ASN A 27 3.16 12.21 -8.49
N ASP A 28 3.80 11.37 -7.68
CA ASP A 28 4.97 10.61 -8.15
C ASP A 28 4.48 9.40 -8.96
N PRO A 29 4.59 9.41 -10.30
CA PRO A 29 4.26 8.24 -11.13
C PRO A 29 5.17 7.05 -10.82
N LYS A 30 6.26 7.27 -10.06
CA LYS A 30 7.16 6.25 -9.53
C LYS A 30 6.89 5.94 -8.06
N ASN A 31 5.63 5.99 -7.61
CA ASN A 31 5.21 5.31 -6.38
C ASN A 31 5.33 3.78 -6.58
N ASN A 32 6.58 3.33 -6.72
CA ASN A 32 7.00 1.96 -6.92
C ASN A 32 6.92 1.20 -5.60
N GLY A 33 6.24 1.71 -4.56
CA GLY A 33 6.20 1.08 -3.24
C GLY A 33 5.73 -0.36 -3.33
N THR A 34 4.63 -0.61 -4.04
CA THR A 34 4.12 -1.96 -4.28
C THR A 34 5.09 -2.81 -5.10
N ARG A 35 5.77 -2.22 -6.09
CA ARG A 35 6.77 -2.91 -6.92
C ARG A 35 8.02 -3.28 -6.12
N ILE A 36 8.56 -2.37 -5.31
CA ILE A 36 9.72 -2.58 -4.44
C ILE A 36 9.39 -3.64 -3.39
N ILE A 37 8.20 -3.56 -2.77
CA ILE A 37 7.71 -4.58 -1.84
C ILE A 37 7.65 -5.93 -2.55
N PHE A 38 7.02 -6.00 -3.72
CA PHE A 38 6.91 -7.24 -4.48
C PHE A 38 8.28 -7.80 -4.88
N GLU A 39 9.21 -6.95 -5.34
CA GLU A 39 10.57 -7.35 -5.71
C GLU A 39 11.35 -7.92 -4.51
N SER A 40 11.11 -7.39 -3.30
CA SER A 40 11.73 -7.86 -2.05
C SER A 40 11.23 -9.23 -1.55
N LEU A 41 10.10 -9.72 -2.09
CA LEU A 41 9.56 -11.03 -1.72
C LEU A 41 10.36 -12.16 -2.35
N ASN A 42 10.51 -13.27 -1.62
CA ASN A 42 11.03 -14.51 -2.19
C ASN A 42 9.97 -15.22 -3.06
N ASP A 43 10.39 -16.25 -3.81
CA ASP A 43 9.52 -16.94 -4.76
C ASP A 43 8.31 -17.62 -4.11
N TYR A 44 8.47 -18.12 -2.87
CA TYR A 44 7.37 -18.72 -2.12
C TYR A 44 6.32 -17.66 -1.76
N GLN A 45 6.76 -16.51 -1.23
CA GLN A 45 5.88 -15.39 -0.88
C GLN A 45 5.18 -14.79 -2.10
N LYS A 46 5.87 -14.70 -3.25
CA LYS A 46 5.27 -14.24 -4.51
C LYS A 46 4.17 -15.19 -4.98
N LYS A 47 4.41 -16.51 -4.86
CA LYS A 47 3.43 -17.54 -5.21
C LYS A 47 2.20 -17.46 -4.31
N ASP A 48 2.40 -17.35 -3.00
CA ASP A 48 1.30 -17.20 -2.04
C ASP A 48 0.47 -15.95 -2.31
N LEU A 49 1.12 -14.81 -2.56
CA LEU A 49 0.43 -13.58 -2.94
C LEU A 49 -0.41 -13.75 -4.20
N CYS A 50 0.12 -14.46 -5.21
CA CYS A 50 -0.61 -14.75 -6.45
C CYS A 50 -1.89 -15.57 -6.17
N ILE A 51 -1.81 -16.59 -5.32
CA ILE A 51 -2.96 -17.43 -4.94
C ILE A 51 -4.02 -16.58 -4.24
N ILE A 52 -3.63 -15.76 -3.26
CA ILE A 52 -4.57 -14.88 -2.54
C ILE A 52 -5.27 -13.92 -3.51
N CYS A 53 -4.53 -13.33 -4.46
CA CYS A 53 -5.13 -12.45 -5.47
C CYS A 53 -6.13 -13.19 -6.37
N GLN A 54 -5.83 -14.44 -6.75
CA GLN A 54 -6.74 -15.27 -7.54
C GLN A 54 -8.02 -15.61 -6.76
N GLU A 55 -7.89 -15.99 -5.48
CA GLU A 55 -9.02 -16.29 -4.61
C GLU A 55 -9.94 -15.08 -4.45
N TRP A 56 -9.40 -13.88 -4.23
CA TRP A 56 -10.19 -12.66 -4.14
C TRP A 56 -10.90 -12.33 -5.45
N LEU A 57 -10.22 -12.47 -6.60
CA LEU A 57 -10.81 -12.23 -7.91
C LEU A 57 -12.00 -13.17 -8.17
N LEU A 58 -11.88 -14.44 -7.77
CA LEU A 58 -12.95 -15.44 -7.92
C LEU A 58 -14.07 -15.27 -6.89
N SER A 59 -13.75 -14.78 -5.69
CA SER A 59 -14.71 -14.54 -4.60
C SER A 59 -15.50 -13.23 -4.75
N SER A 60 -15.02 -12.30 -5.59
CA SER A 60 -15.70 -11.03 -5.90
C SER A 60 -16.85 -11.18 -6.90
N LYS A 61 -17.38 -12.39 -7.09
CA LYS A 61 -18.39 -12.74 -8.10
C LYS A 61 -19.69 -13.25 -7.48
#